data_AF-A0A8H3GBV3-F1
#
_entry.id   AF-A0A8H3GBV3-F1
#
_cell.length_a   1.000
_cell.length_b   1.000
_cell.length_c   1.000
_cell.angle_alpha   90.00
_cell.angle_beta   90.00
_cell.angle_gamma   90.00
#
_symmetry.space_group_name_H-M   'P 1'
#
loop_
_entity.id
_entity.type
_entity.pdbx_description
1 polymer ?
#
loop_
_entity_poly.entity_id
_entity_poly.type
_entity_poly.pdbx_seq_one_letter_code
_entity_poly.pdbx_strand_id
1 'polypeptide(L)'
;MFSKSQVASILLALFAATAVNAHGAIVAVKGENGVNGQAFGIVESTPRDGTRRNPFQTDTSIIRDKEIASGDASGCGRTLAGGVNDMAAQMSEAASAGLASAGADGSVTMTVHQINGDGAGPYTCDVSTDASGQNFVAMKVTTNVPGQNSRSNAKAQDFP
;
A
#
# COMPACT_ATOMS: atom_id res chain seq x y z
N MET A 1 10.40 63.69 3.87
CA MET A 1 9.84 62.65 4.76
C MET A 1 8.39 62.37 4.36
N PHE A 2 8.14 61.34 3.55
CA PHE A 2 6.84 60.66 3.49
C PHE A 2 7.12 59.19 3.13
N SER A 3 6.96 58.34 4.14
CA SER A 3 7.05 56.87 4.08
C SER A 3 5.63 56.31 4.25
N LYS A 4 5.43 55.04 3.85
CA LYS A 4 4.27 54.13 4.01
C LYS A 4 3.51 53.90 2.70
N SER A 5 3.17 52.69 2.28
CA SER A 5 3.36 51.34 2.82
C SER A 5 3.17 50.37 1.65
N GLN A 6 4.06 49.39 1.47
CA GLN A 6 3.79 48.27 0.58
C GLN A 6 2.81 47.31 1.27
N VAL A 7 1.62 47.15 0.71
CA VAL A 7 0.64 46.15 1.15
C VAL A 7 1.12 44.79 0.62
N ALA A 8 1.87 44.05 1.43
CA ALA A 8 2.19 42.66 1.15
C ALA A 8 0.92 41.82 1.36
N SER A 9 0.32 41.35 0.27
CA SER A 9 -0.78 40.38 0.32
C SER A 9 -0.22 39.00 0.67
N ILE A 10 -0.48 38.53 1.89
CA ILE A 10 -0.18 37.16 2.32
C ILE A 10 -1.27 36.25 1.76
N LEU A 11 -0.95 35.53 0.67
CA LEU A 11 -1.75 34.39 0.21
C LEU A 11 -1.55 33.23 1.20
N LEU A 12 -2.52 33.04 2.09
CA LEU A 12 -2.59 31.89 2.98
C LEU A 12 -3.07 30.68 2.16
N ALA A 13 -2.14 29.90 1.62
CA ALA A 13 -2.46 28.62 0.98
C ALA A 13 -2.83 27.61 2.07
N LEU A 14 -4.13 27.28 2.20
CA LEU A 14 -4.58 26.13 2.97
C LEU A 14 -4.14 24.86 2.23
N PHE A 15 -3.03 24.26 2.66
CA PHE A 15 -2.72 22.87 2.32
C PHE A 15 -3.62 21.96 3.16
N ALA A 16 -4.72 21.48 2.57
CA ALA A 16 -5.46 20.37 3.13
C ALA A 16 -4.61 19.10 2.96
N ALA A 17 -4.01 18.60 4.04
CA ALA A 17 -3.35 17.30 4.03
C ALA A 17 -4.43 16.21 3.91
N THR A 18 -4.61 15.64 2.72
CA THR A 18 -5.48 14.48 2.51
C THR A 18 -4.81 13.24 3.11
N ALA A 19 -5.15 12.91 4.35
CA ALA A 19 -4.85 11.59 4.89
C ALA A 19 -5.83 10.59 4.27
N VAL A 20 -5.39 9.86 3.24
CA VAL A 20 -6.15 8.73 2.69
C VAL A 20 -5.86 7.53 3.59
N ASN A 21 -6.87 7.07 4.32
CA ASN A 21 -6.81 5.81 5.05
C ASN A 21 -7.72 4.82 4.32
N ALA A 22 -7.12 3.80 3.73
CA ALA A 22 -7.82 2.73 3.04
C ALA A 22 -7.43 1.40 3.71
N HIS A 23 -8.42 0.61 4.12
CA HIS A 23 -8.18 -0.68 4.74
C HIS A 23 -8.30 -1.80 3.70
N GLY A 24 -7.18 -2.12 3.07
CA GLY A 24 -7.05 -3.27 2.18
C GLY A 24 -5.70 -3.96 2.33
N ALA A 25 -5.67 -5.27 2.11
CA ALA A 25 -4.46 -6.08 2.19
C ALA A 25 -4.21 -6.78 0.84
N ILE A 26 -2.98 -6.74 0.32
CA ILE A 26 -2.61 -7.53 -0.86
C ILE A 26 -2.35 -8.96 -0.39
N VAL A 27 -3.33 -9.84 -0.59
CA VAL A 27 -3.30 -11.21 -0.05
C VAL A 27 -2.73 -12.23 -1.04
N ALA A 28 -2.67 -11.89 -2.33
CA ALA A 28 -2.06 -12.73 -3.33
C ALA A 28 -1.45 -11.91 -4.48
N VAL A 29 -0.39 -12.45 -5.07
CA VAL A 29 0.18 -12.03 -6.34
C VAL A 29 0.19 -13.25 -7.25
N LYS A 30 -0.53 -13.19 -8.37
CA LYS A 30 -0.62 -14.31 -9.30
C LYS A 30 0.49 -14.19 -10.35
N GLY A 31 1.43 -15.13 -10.35
CA GLY A 31 2.48 -15.20 -11.36
C GLY A 31 2.04 -15.95 -12.63
N GLU A 32 2.48 -15.48 -13.80
CA GLU A 32 2.26 -16.21 -15.05
C GLU A 32 3.05 -17.53 -15.13
N ASN A 33 4.14 -17.63 -14.38
CA ASN A 33 4.91 -18.87 -14.19
C ASN A 33 4.20 -19.91 -13.31
N GLY A 34 2.95 -19.68 -12.89
CA GLY A 34 2.18 -20.59 -12.04
C GLY A 34 2.56 -20.55 -10.56
N VAL A 35 3.49 -19.68 -10.17
CA VAL A 35 3.87 -19.43 -8.78
C VAL A 35 3.04 -18.27 -8.25
N ASN A 36 2.41 -18.46 -7.09
CA ASN A 36 1.72 -17.38 -6.39
C ASN A 36 2.61 -16.83 -5.27
N GLY A 37 2.64 -15.51 -5.16
CA GLY A 37 3.25 -14.78 -4.05
C GLY A 37 2.21 -14.16 -3.13
N GLN A 38 2.69 -13.52 -2.07
CA GLN A 38 1.89 -12.71 -1.15
C GLN A 38 2.67 -11.45 -0.78
N ALA A 39 1.99 -10.41 -0.30
CA ALA A 39 2.68 -9.23 0.17
C ALA A 39 3.43 -9.48 1.48
N PHE A 40 4.41 -8.63 1.75
CA PHE A 40 5.18 -8.67 2.98
C PHE A 40 4.34 -8.36 4.21
N GLY A 41 4.60 -9.12 5.27
CA GLY A 41 3.94 -8.98 6.56
C GLY A 41 2.53 -9.59 6.63
N ILE A 42 2.02 -10.15 5.52
CA ILE A 42 0.77 -10.91 5.48
C ILE A 42 0.90 -12.16 6.35
N VAL A 43 -0.10 -12.35 7.20
CA VAL A 43 -0.19 -13.52 8.08
C VAL A 43 -1.48 -14.24 7.76
N GLU A 44 -1.38 -15.42 7.16
CA GLU A 44 -2.52 -16.19 6.64
C GLU A 44 -3.61 -16.46 7.69
N SER A 45 -3.22 -16.63 8.96
CA SER A 45 -4.16 -16.85 10.06
C SER A 45 -4.88 -15.60 10.56
N THR A 46 -4.58 -14.42 10.00
CA THR A 46 -5.27 -13.17 10.37
C THR A 46 -6.70 -13.22 9.83
N PRO A 47 -7.73 -13.18 10.68
CA PRO A 47 -9.10 -13.10 10.19
C PRO A 47 -9.30 -11.72 9.56
N ARG A 48 -9.75 -11.61 8.31
CA ARG A 48 -9.97 -10.29 7.64
C ARG A 48 -11.45 -9.98 7.44
N ASP A 49 -12.31 -10.61 8.26
CA ASP A 49 -13.77 -10.56 8.18
C ASP A 49 -14.42 -9.55 9.15
N GLY A 50 -13.62 -8.67 9.76
CA GLY A 50 -14.07 -7.68 10.73
C GLY A 50 -13.42 -6.31 10.58
N THR A 51 -14.04 -5.28 11.15
CA THR A 51 -13.60 -3.88 10.96
C THR A 51 -12.74 -3.32 12.09
N ARG A 52 -12.54 -4.09 13.17
CA ARG A 52 -11.68 -3.65 14.29
C ARG A 52 -10.22 -3.87 13.93
N ARG A 53 -9.36 -2.96 14.37
CA ARG A 53 -7.90 -3.07 14.18
C ARG A 53 -7.35 -4.42 14.62
N ASN A 54 -7.74 -4.89 15.80
CA ASN A 54 -7.39 -6.20 16.34
C ASN A 54 -8.65 -7.08 16.40
N PRO A 55 -8.60 -8.33 15.93
CA PRO A 55 -7.48 -8.96 15.21
C PRO A 55 -7.42 -8.63 13.71
N PHE A 56 -8.39 -7.90 13.15
CA PHE A 56 -8.72 -8.08 11.74
C PHE A 56 -7.84 -7.36 10.71
N GLN A 57 -6.95 -6.47 11.16
CA GLN A 57 -6.14 -5.60 10.29
C GLN A 57 -4.67 -5.63 10.69
N THR A 58 -4.26 -6.62 11.49
CA THR A 58 -2.93 -6.61 12.12
C THR A 58 -1.79 -6.88 11.15
N ASP A 59 -2.07 -7.51 10.02
CA ASP A 59 -1.09 -7.90 9.01
C ASP A 59 -1.15 -7.02 7.74
N THR A 60 -1.98 -5.97 7.76
CA THR A 60 -2.02 -4.97 6.70
C THR A 60 -0.86 -4.00 6.83
N SER A 61 -0.09 -3.83 5.75
CA SER A 61 1.04 -2.90 5.74
C SER A 61 0.61 -1.45 5.93
N ILE A 62 1.21 -0.81 6.91
CA ILE A 62 1.11 0.62 7.18
C ILE A 62 2.36 1.25 6.56
N ILE A 63 2.15 2.05 5.51
CA ILE A 63 3.21 2.77 4.78
C ILE A 63 2.96 4.26 4.97
N ARG A 64 3.92 4.96 5.58
CA ARG A 64 3.82 6.40 5.83
C ARG A 64 5.20 7.03 5.72
N ASP A 65 5.32 8.10 4.95
CA ASP A 65 6.58 8.82 4.75
C ASP A 65 7.27 9.20 6.06
N LYS A 66 6.49 9.62 7.07
CA LYS A 66 7.03 9.95 8.39
C LYS A 66 7.67 8.74 9.10
N GLU A 67 7.10 7.55 8.94
CA GLU A 67 7.57 6.32 9.59
C GLU A 67 8.76 5.75 8.81
N ILE A 68 8.80 5.93 7.49
CA ILE A 68 9.96 5.64 6.65
C ILE A 68 11.14 6.57 7.01
N ALA A 69 10.88 7.87 7.11
CA ALA A 69 11.90 8.87 7.42
C ALA A 69 12.49 8.72 8.84
N SER A 70 11.71 8.24 9.81
CA SER A 70 12.19 7.95 11.17
C SER A 70 12.84 6.58 11.31
N GLY A 71 12.71 5.70 10.31
CA GLY A 71 13.15 4.31 10.38
C GLY A 71 12.20 3.38 11.16
N ASP A 72 11.01 3.86 11.52
CA ASP A 72 9.97 3.06 12.17
C ASP A 72 9.26 2.11 11.18
N ALA A 73 9.45 2.29 9.87
CA ALA A 73 8.95 1.43 8.80
C ALA A 73 9.96 1.39 7.63
N SER A 74 9.92 0.34 6.81
CA SER A 74 10.68 0.27 5.55
C SER A 74 9.90 0.87 4.38
N GLY A 75 10.47 0.89 3.18
CA GLY A 75 9.75 1.29 1.96
C GLY A 75 8.49 0.45 1.69
N CYS A 76 8.48 -0.82 2.13
CA CYS A 76 7.31 -1.70 2.09
C CYS A 76 6.47 -1.67 3.39
N GLY A 77 6.76 -0.72 4.29
CA GLY A 77 5.99 -0.45 5.49
C GLY A 77 6.30 -1.34 6.69
N ARG A 78 5.30 -1.46 7.55
CA ARG A 78 5.29 -2.33 8.72
C ARG A 78 3.89 -2.87 8.97
N THR A 79 3.76 -3.95 9.72
CA THR A 79 2.46 -4.45 10.19
C THR A 79 2.41 -4.40 11.72
N LEU A 80 1.20 -4.52 12.29
CA LEU A 80 1.04 -4.64 13.75
C LEU A 80 1.44 -6.02 14.26
N ALA A 81 1.27 -7.06 13.43
CA ALA A 81 1.60 -8.44 13.76
C ALA A 81 3.09 -8.75 13.60
N GLY A 82 3.73 -8.24 12.53
CA GLY A 82 5.10 -8.56 12.14
C GLY A 82 6.13 -7.46 12.39
N GLY A 83 5.71 -6.25 12.78
CA GLY A 83 6.63 -5.12 12.91
C GLY A 83 7.09 -4.61 11.54
N VAL A 84 8.31 -4.06 11.47
CA VAL A 84 8.88 -3.53 10.21
C VAL A 84 9.04 -4.65 9.19
N ASN A 85 8.56 -4.43 7.95
CA ASN A 85 8.75 -5.39 6.88
C ASN A 85 10.22 -5.37 6.44
N ASP A 86 10.98 -6.39 6.82
CA ASP A 86 12.37 -6.60 6.37
C ASP A 86 12.38 -7.15 4.95
N MET A 87 12.49 -6.23 3.99
CA MET A 87 12.43 -6.57 2.57
C MET A 87 13.56 -7.50 2.14
N ALA A 88 14.76 -7.38 2.71
CA ALA A 88 15.88 -8.23 2.33
C ALA A 88 15.64 -9.67 2.78
N ALA A 89 15.21 -9.86 4.03
CA ALA A 89 14.86 -11.17 4.56
C ALA A 89 13.65 -11.77 3.82
N GLN A 90 12.58 -10.99 3.64
CA GLN A 90 11.34 -11.49 3.02
C GLN A 90 11.49 -11.73 1.51
N MET A 91 12.28 -10.94 0.78
CA MET A 91 12.63 -11.24 -0.62
C MET A 91 13.48 -12.50 -0.73
N SER A 92 14.43 -12.71 0.20
CA SER A 92 15.27 -13.92 0.23
C SER A 92 14.42 -15.17 0.46
N GLU A 93 13.50 -15.12 1.41
CA GLU A 93 12.54 -16.19 1.68
C GLU A 93 11.64 -16.46 0.47
N ALA A 94 11.06 -15.40 -0.13
CA ALA A 94 10.23 -15.53 -1.33
C ALA A 94 11.02 -16.10 -2.51
N ALA A 95 12.28 -15.70 -2.70
CA ALA A 95 13.16 -16.24 -3.73
C ALA A 95 13.45 -17.74 -3.51
N SER A 96 13.60 -18.17 -2.26
CA SER A 96 13.80 -19.57 -1.91
C SER A 96 12.57 -20.45 -2.18
N ALA A 97 11.36 -19.87 -2.04
CA ALA A 97 10.09 -20.52 -2.34
C ALA A 97 9.69 -20.45 -3.82
N GLY A 98 10.32 -19.55 -4.58
CA GLY A 98 9.95 -19.20 -5.96
C GLY A 98 9.19 -17.88 -6.03
N LEU A 99 9.61 -17.00 -6.94
CA LEU A 99 8.95 -15.71 -7.16
C LEU A 99 7.85 -15.81 -8.20
N ALA A 100 6.71 -15.17 -7.94
CA ALA A 100 5.69 -14.92 -8.95
C ALA A 100 6.28 -14.06 -10.08
N SER A 101 6.10 -14.49 -11.33
CA SER A 101 6.58 -13.71 -12.48
C SER A 101 5.55 -12.68 -12.93
N ALA A 102 6.03 -11.53 -13.41
CA ALA A 102 5.20 -10.66 -14.24
C ALA A 102 4.76 -11.41 -15.51
N GLY A 103 3.72 -10.90 -16.15
CA GLY A 103 3.26 -11.40 -17.43
C GLY A 103 4.15 -11.01 -18.59
N ALA A 104 3.95 -11.65 -19.74
CA ALA A 104 4.72 -11.36 -20.96
C ALA A 104 4.62 -9.88 -21.41
N ASP A 105 3.54 -9.19 -21.05
CA ASP A 105 3.31 -7.77 -21.28
C ASP A 105 3.86 -6.85 -20.16
N GLY A 106 4.50 -7.43 -19.15
CA GLY A 106 5.02 -6.74 -17.97
C GLY A 106 3.98 -6.48 -16.88
N SER A 107 2.74 -6.97 -17.02
CA SER A 107 1.69 -6.78 -16.01
C SER A 107 1.91 -7.67 -14.77
N VAL A 108 1.41 -7.22 -13.62
CA VAL A 108 1.37 -7.99 -12.38
C VAL A 108 -0.08 -8.01 -11.90
N THR A 109 -0.61 -9.21 -11.62
CA THR A 109 -1.98 -9.37 -11.09
C THR A 109 -1.90 -9.58 -9.59
N MET A 110 -2.62 -8.75 -8.83
CA MET A 110 -2.66 -8.77 -7.37
C MET A 110 -4.09 -8.91 -6.89
N THR A 111 -4.32 -9.70 -5.85
CA THR A 111 -5.61 -9.75 -5.16
C THR A 111 -5.56 -8.83 -3.94
N VAL A 112 -6.42 -7.81 -3.95
CA VAL A 112 -6.63 -6.92 -2.81
C VAL A 112 -7.86 -7.39 -2.04
N HIS A 113 -7.65 -7.76 -0.79
CA HIS A 113 -8.73 -7.97 0.17
C HIS A 113 -9.16 -6.63 0.75
N GLN A 114 -10.35 -6.16 0.39
CA GLN A 114 -10.96 -4.98 0.99
C GLN A 114 -11.57 -5.33 2.36
N ILE A 115 -10.98 -4.80 3.44
CA ILE A 115 -11.35 -5.15 4.83
C ILE A 115 -12.61 -4.42 5.29
N ASN A 116 -12.83 -3.19 4.83
CA ASN A 116 -14.04 -2.45 5.13
C ASN A 116 -14.38 -1.45 4.02
N GLY A 117 -15.50 -0.73 4.16
CA GLY A 117 -16.04 0.16 3.13
C GLY A 117 -15.14 1.33 2.71
N ASP A 118 -13.97 1.55 3.33
CA ASP A 118 -12.97 2.54 2.92
C ASP A 118 -11.73 1.97 2.17
N GLY A 119 -11.68 0.65 1.96
CA GLY A 119 -10.58 0.00 1.21
C GLY A 119 -10.83 -0.12 -0.29
N ALA A 120 -11.68 0.74 -0.87
CA ALA A 120 -11.90 0.73 -2.32
C ALA A 120 -10.93 1.68 -3.05
N GLY A 121 -10.94 1.64 -4.38
CA GLY A 121 -10.12 2.51 -5.21
C GLY A 121 -10.55 3.99 -5.24
N PRO A 122 -9.77 4.86 -5.88
CA PRO A 122 -8.66 4.50 -6.75
C PRO A 122 -7.35 4.26 -5.99
N TYR A 123 -6.73 3.11 -6.23
CA TYR A 123 -5.33 2.83 -5.90
C TYR A 123 -4.38 3.43 -6.93
N THR A 124 -3.23 3.91 -6.45
CA THR A 124 -2.00 4.10 -7.22
C THR A 124 -1.00 3.01 -6.83
N CYS A 125 -0.01 2.75 -7.69
CA CYS A 125 1.01 1.75 -7.41
C CYS A 125 2.37 2.27 -7.87
N ASP A 126 3.40 2.00 -7.09
CA ASP A 126 4.78 2.25 -7.45
C ASP A 126 5.58 0.95 -7.32
N VAL A 127 6.66 0.84 -8.09
CA VAL A 127 7.53 -0.34 -8.14
C VAL A 127 8.98 0.05 -7.92
N SER A 128 9.70 -0.74 -7.12
CA SER A 128 11.16 -0.65 -7.00
C SER A 128 11.79 -1.62 -7.99
N THR A 129 12.33 -1.08 -9.09
CA THR A 129 12.87 -1.88 -10.21
C THR A 129 14.21 -2.54 -9.89
N ASP A 130 14.92 -2.06 -8.87
CA ASP A 130 16.17 -2.63 -8.37
C ASP A 130 15.96 -3.59 -7.18
N ALA A 131 14.70 -3.81 -6.78
CA ALA A 131 14.29 -4.61 -5.62
C ALA A 131 14.90 -4.13 -4.28
N SER A 132 15.45 -2.91 -4.23
CA SER A 132 16.02 -2.34 -3.00
C SER A 132 14.94 -1.82 -2.04
N GLY A 133 13.76 -1.49 -2.58
CA GLY A 133 12.69 -0.77 -1.88
C GLY A 133 13.10 0.62 -1.37
N GLN A 134 14.17 1.19 -1.92
CA GLN A 134 14.63 2.55 -1.59
C GLN A 134 14.17 3.58 -2.62
N ASN A 135 14.02 3.16 -3.88
CA ASN A 135 13.56 4.01 -4.97
C ASN A 135 12.37 3.35 -5.64
N PHE A 136 11.31 4.13 -5.84
CA PHE A 136 10.07 3.68 -6.44
C PHE A 136 9.74 4.54 -7.66
N VAL A 137 9.26 3.91 -8.72
CA VAL A 137 8.74 4.57 -9.92
C VAL A 137 7.28 4.19 -10.12
N ALA A 138 6.50 5.10 -10.68
CA ALA A 138 5.07 4.88 -10.87
C ALA A 138 4.79 3.69 -11.79
N MET A 139 3.88 2.81 -11.34
CA MET A 139 3.31 1.71 -12.11
C MET A 139 1.84 2.00 -12.44
N LYS A 140 1.43 1.70 -13.67
CA LYS A 140 0.04 1.93 -14.10
C LYS A 140 -0.88 0.87 -13.49
N VAL A 141 -1.84 1.31 -12.69
CA VAL A 141 -2.97 0.48 -12.25
C VAL A 141 -3.97 0.37 -13.40
N THR A 142 -4.14 -0.84 -13.96
CA THR A 142 -5.05 -1.12 -15.10
C THR A 142 -6.43 -1.58 -14.65
N THR A 143 -6.50 -2.29 -13.53
CA THR A 143 -7.73 -2.71 -12.85
C THR A 143 -7.67 -2.20 -11.42
N ASN A 144 -8.73 -1.52 -10.98
CA ASN A 144 -8.79 -0.92 -9.65
C ASN A 144 -9.91 -1.56 -8.83
N VAL A 145 -9.77 -1.56 -7.51
CA VAL A 145 -10.83 -2.04 -6.62
C VAL A 145 -12.09 -1.18 -6.82
N PRO A 146 -13.25 -1.77 -7.16
CA PRO A 146 -14.45 -1.01 -7.47
C PRO A 146 -14.91 -0.12 -6.30
N GLY A 147 -15.11 1.16 -6.58
CA GLY A 147 -15.59 2.14 -5.61
C GLY A 147 -15.54 3.57 -6.14
N GLN A 148 -15.93 4.53 -5.31
CA GLN A 148 -15.80 5.96 -5.57
C GLN A 148 -15.18 6.65 -4.36
N ASN A 149 -14.13 7.45 -4.57
CA ASN A 149 -13.44 8.18 -3.49
C ASN A 149 -13.04 7.29 -2.31
N SER A 150 -12.43 6.13 -2.62
CA SER A 150 -12.05 5.08 -1.66
C SER A 150 -13.21 4.36 -0.98
N ARG A 151 -14.46 4.60 -1.38
CA ARG A 151 -15.65 4.02 -0.74
C ARG A 151 -16.35 2.97 -1.61
N SER A 152 -16.78 1.88 -0.97
CA SER A 152 -17.71 0.90 -1.56
C SER A 152 -18.58 0.25 -0.48
N ASN A 153 -19.56 -0.55 -0.88
CA ASN A 153 -20.43 -1.31 0.04
C ASN A 153 -19.83 -2.66 0.46
N ALA A 154 -18.62 -3.01 -0.01
CA ALA A 154 -17.94 -4.23 0.38
C ALA A 154 -17.46 -4.16 1.85
N LYS A 155 -17.47 -5.30 2.54
CA LYS A 155 -17.20 -5.39 3.99
C LYS A 155 -16.11 -6.41 4.39
N ALA A 156 -15.73 -7.31 3.48
CA ALA A 156 -14.63 -8.28 3.57
C ALA A 156 -14.66 -9.03 2.23
N GLN A 157 -13.94 -8.54 1.23
CA GLN A 157 -14.06 -9.07 -0.13
C GLN A 157 -12.75 -8.97 -0.89
N ASP A 158 -12.42 -10.04 -1.60
CA ASP A 158 -11.28 -10.10 -2.52
C ASP A 158 -11.64 -9.51 -3.89
N PHE A 159 -10.73 -8.71 -4.42
CA PHE A 159 -10.79 -8.14 -5.76
C PHE A 159 -9.49 -8.45 -6.52
N PRO A 160 -9.56 -9.01 -7.73
CA PRO A 160 -8.40 -9.26 -8.59
C PRO A 160 -7.95 -8.02 -9.37
#